data_AF-A0A417XZ37-F1
#
_entry.id   AF-A0A417XZ37-F1
#
_cell.length_a   1.000
_cell.length_b   1.000
_cell.length_c   1.000
_cell.angle_alpha   90.00
_cell.angle_beta   90.00
_cell.angle_gamma   90.00
#
_symmetry.space_group_name_H-M   'P 1'
#
loop_
_entity.id
_entity.type
_entity.pdbx_description
1 polymer ?
#
loop_
_entity_poly.entity_id
_entity_poly.type
_entity_poly.pdbx_seq_one_letter_code
_entity_poly.pdbx_strand_id
1 'polypeptide(L)'
;MVSWRFLLSRRWLLFFLAIIVLAVGTWWLGEWQFGRLDDRRARNEVIEANAHDDPVPVDDVLAEAEPVATDEEYTVIEATGTYAVDDTLLVRYRTRDSAPGMQVVVPLITADGTALVVDRGWAPEEQDGTDPLSTVPEPPAGEVTITGWVRADGEGDSTEVSAGGMRAIASEEVGKALDLEVYGGFVELLSEDPAPEESLEPPEDPDTGQGPHFFYGLQWWFFGVLALGGFGYLAWDERKHGPRGLRASGSSRRRRGPSPH
;
A
#
# COMPACT_ATOMS: atom_id res chain seq x y z
N MET A 1 -33.04 -27.03 37.73
CA MET A 1 -32.38 -26.02 36.86
C MET A 1 -31.75 -24.97 37.75
N VAL A 2 -30.52 -24.53 37.47
CA VAL A 2 -29.85 -23.49 38.26
C VAL A 2 -30.51 -22.14 37.97
N SER A 3 -30.66 -21.28 38.99
CA SER A 3 -31.19 -19.92 38.84
C SER A 3 -30.20 -19.03 38.09
N TRP A 4 -30.66 -18.10 37.25
CA TRP A 4 -29.82 -17.14 36.52
C TRP A 4 -28.95 -16.23 37.40
N ARG A 5 -29.16 -16.21 38.72
CA ARG A 5 -28.36 -15.44 39.69
C ARG A 5 -26.85 -15.75 39.63
N PHE A 6 -26.43 -16.90 39.08
CA PHE A 6 -25.02 -17.22 38.89
C PHE A 6 -24.31 -16.25 37.91
N LEU A 7 -25.04 -15.61 37.00
CA LEU A 7 -24.48 -14.58 36.09
C LEU A 7 -23.97 -13.35 36.85
N LEU A 8 -24.49 -13.08 38.05
CA LEU A 8 -24.05 -12.01 38.94
C LEU A 8 -22.80 -12.41 39.76
N SER A 9 -22.29 -13.63 39.61
CA SER A 9 -21.04 -14.02 40.26
C SER A 9 -19.86 -13.26 39.65
N ARG A 10 -18.83 -12.96 40.45
CA ARG A 10 -17.62 -12.24 40.00
C ARG A 10 -17.00 -12.86 38.75
N ARG A 11 -17.00 -14.20 38.66
CA ARG A 11 -16.52 -14.95 37.48
C ARG A 11 -17.30 -14.61 36.22
N TRP A 12 -18.63 -14.65 36.27
CA TRP A 12 -19.47 -14.38 35.10
C TRP A 12 -19.51 -12.91 34.74
N LEU A 13 -19.43 -12.00 35.72
CA LEU A 13 -19.31 -10.56 35.47
C LEU A 13 -17.99 -10.22 34.77
N LEU A 14 -16.86 -10.74 35.24
CA LEU A 14 -15.56 -10.54 34.59
C LEU A 14 -15.53 -11.17 33.19
N PHE A 15 -16.12 -12.36 33.03
CA PHE A 15 -16.20 -12.99 31.71
C PHE A 15 -17.09 -12.20 30.75
N PHE A 16 -18.24 -11.70 31.22
CA PHE A 16 -19.12 -10.84 30.44
C PHE A 16 -18.42 -9.54 30.02
N LEU A 17 -17.70 -8.90 30.95
CA LEU A 17 -16.90 -7.71 30.64
C LEU A 17 -15.84 -8.00 29.59
N ALA A 18 -15.13 -9.13 29.70
CA ALA A 18 -14.14 -9.53 28.70
C ALA A 18 -14.77 -9.76 27.31
N ILE A 19 -15.98 -10.34 27.26
CA ILE A 19 -16.72 -10.54 26.01
C ILE A 19 -17.18 -9.20 25.42
N ILE A 20 -17.61 -8.24 26.24
CA ILE A 20 -17.93 -6.87 25.76
C ILE A 20 -16.69 -6.22 25.16
N VAL A 21 -15.56 -6.24 25.88
CA VAL A 21 -14.31 -5.64 25.40
C VAL A 21 -13.89 -6.28 24.07
N LEU A 22 -13.97 -7.61 23.97
CA LEU A 22 -13.68 -8.32 22.73
C LEU A 22 -14.65 -7.91 21.61
N ALA A 23 -15.96 -7.89 21.85
CA ALA A 23 -16.95 -7.54 20.85
C ALA A 23 -16.80 -6.10 20.34
N VAL A 24 -16.52 -5.15 21.22
CA VAL A 24 -16.24 -3.75 20.84
C VAL A 24 -14.93 -3.67 20.05
N GLY A 25 -13.89 -4.37 20.49
CA GLY A 25 -12.62 -4.43 19.78
C GLY A 25 -12.79 -4.99 18.37
N THR A 26 -13.42 -6.15 18.21
CA THR A 26 -13.60 -6.75 16.88
C THR A 26 -14.55 -5.94 15.99
N TRP A 27 -15.54 -5.25 16.55
CA TRP A 27 -16.34 -4.29 15.79
C TRP A 27 -15.49 -3.16 15.22
N TRP A 28 -14.67 -2.53 16.07
CA TRP A 28 -13.78 -1.43 15.67
C TRP A 28 -12.74 -1.87 14.63
N LEU A 29 -12.14 -3.06 14.77
CA LEU A 29 -11.23 -3.60 13.77
C LEU A 29 -11.93 -3.88 12.43
N GLY A 30 -13.20 -4.33 12.47
CA GLY A 30 -13.99 -4.52 11.25
C GLY A 30 -14.23 -3.19 10.54
N GLU A 31 -14.63 -2.16 11.28
CA GLU A 31 -14.83 -0.80 10.73
C GLU A 31 -13.53 -0.24 10.13
N TRP A 32 -12.41 -0.41 10.82
CA TRP A 32 -11.11 0.02 10.31
C TRP A 32 -10.77 -0.65 8.97
N GLN A 33 -11.09 -1.94 8.79
CA GLN A 33 -10.89 -2.63 7.50
C GLN A 33 -11.79 -2.08 6.39
N PHE A 34 -13.04 -1.71 6.71
CA PHE A 34 -13.94 -1.09 5.73
C PHE A 34 -13.47 0.32 5.35
N GLY A 35 -12.98 1.12 6.31
CA GLY A 35 -12.36 2.42 6.00
C GLY A 35 -11.19 2.27 5.03
N ARG A 36 -10.30 1.30 5.26
CA ARG A 36 -9.19 1.00 4.32
C ARG A 36 -9.66 0.56 2.94
N LEU A 37 -10.78 -0.15 2.87
CA LEU A 37 -11.39 -0.54 1.59
C LEU A 37 -11.94 0.68 0.85
N ASP A 38 -12.57 1.61 1.56
CA ASP A 38 -13.12 2.83 0.97
C ASP A 38 -11.98 3.76 0.50
N ASP A 39 -10.89 3.91 1.25
CA ASP A 39 -9.67 4.61 0.78
C ASP A 39 -9.15 3.99 -0.53
N ARG A 40 -9.12 2.65 -0.60
CA ARG A 40 -8.64 1.93 -1.80
C ARG A 40 -9.56 2.21 -2.99
N ARG A 41 -10.88 2.21 -2.77
CA ARG A 41 -11.87 2.51 -3.81
C ARG A 41 -11.76 3.94 -4.32
N ALA A 42 -11.64 4.92 -3.43
CA ALA A 42 -11.48 6.32 -3.82
C ALA A 42 -10.25 6.52 -4.72
N ARG A 43 -9.10 5.91 -4.37
CA ARG A 43 -7.92 5.94 -5.26
C ARG A 43 -8.17 5.22 -6.59
N ASN A 44 -8.86 4.08 -6.57
CA ASN A 44 -9.16 3.34 -7.81
C ASN A 44 -10.10 4.13 -8.72
N GLU A 45 -11.04 4.89 -8.17
CA GLU A 45 -11.91 5.78 -8.95
C GLU A 45 -11.10 6.85 -9.69
N VAL A 46 -10.06 7.41 -9.06
CA VAL A 46 -9.12 8.34 -9.72
C VAL A 46 -8.34 7.63 -10.84
N ILE A 47 -7.78 6.45 -10.56
CA ILE A 47 -7.07 5.66 -11.57
C ILE A 47 -7.98 5.32 -12.76
N GLU A 48 -9.19 4.85 -12.51
CA GLU A 48 -10.15 4.47 -13.55
C GLU A 48 -10.63 5.66 -14.38
N ALA A 49 -10.68 6.86 -13.78
CA ALA A 49 -11.03 8.08 -14.48
C ALA A 49 -9.88 8.58 -15.38
N ASN A 50 -8.63 8.39 -14.97
CA ASN A 50 -7.51 9.10 -15.57
C ASN A 50 -6.57 8.22 -16.41
N ALA A 51 -6.27 7.01 -15.95
CA ALA A 51 -5.18 6.18 -16.49
C ALA A 51 -5.42 5.64 -17.91
N HIS A 52 -6.62 5.83 -18.45
CA HIS A 52 -7.07 5.30 -19.75
C HIS A 52 -7.59 6.38 -20.71
N ASP A 53 -7.52 7.65 -20.32
CA ASP A 53 -7.92 8.77 -21.17
C ASP A 53 -6.83 9.10 -22.20
N ASP A 54 -7.23 9.83 -23.24
CA ASP A 54 -6.28 10.32 -24.25
C ASP A 54 -5.29 11.31 -23.61
N PRO A 55 -3.99 11.29 -23.99
CA PRO A 55 -3.00 12.18 -23.41
C PRO A 55 -3.37 13.67 -23.55
N VAL A 56 -3.18 14.43 -22.47
CA VAL A 56 -3.33 15.89 -22.46
C VAL A 56 -1.98 16.59 -22.31
N PRO A 57 -1.79 17.83 -22.78
CA PRO A 57 -0.55 18.58 -22.56
C PRO A 57 -0.16 18.68 -21.08
N VAL A 58 1.13 18.55 -20.76
CA VAL A 58 1.63 18.63 -19.38
C VAL A 58 1.19 19.91 -18.65
N ASP A 59 1.17 21.06 -19.34
CA ASP A 59 0.80 22.37 -18.78
C ASP A 59 -0.69 22.48 -18.38
N ASP A 60 -1.54 21.58 -18.88
CA ASP A 60 -2.96 21.56 -18.50
C ASP A 60 -3.17 20.89 -17.12
N VAL A 61 -2.17 20.15 -16.64
CA VAL A 61 -2.27 19.29 -15.43
C VAL A 61 -1.25 19.70 -14.36
N LEU A 62 -0.01 19.91 -14.76
CA LEU A 62 1.09 20.26 -13.87
C LEU A 62 1.46 21.73 -14.00
N ALA A 63 1.83 22.33 -12.87
CA ALA A 63 2.35 23.68 -12.81
C ALA A 63 3.69 23.70 -12.06
N GLU A 64 4.51 24.71 -12.35
CA GLU A 64 5.79 24.94 -11.70
C GLU A 64 5.62 25.02 -10.17
N ALA A 65 6.38 24.20 -9.45
CA ALA A 65 6.43 24.16 -7.98
C ALA A 65 5.08 24.05 -7.23
N GLU A 66 4.01 23.60 -7.91
CA GLU A 66 2.68 23.38 -7.32
C GLU A 66 2.41 21.88 -7.18
N PRO A 67 1.96 21.39 -6.00
CA PRO A 67 1.74 19.98 -5.79
C PRO A 67 0.62 19.44 -6.69
N VAL A 68 0.78 18.20 -7.14
CA VAL A 68 -0.24 17.48 -7.92
C VAL A 68 -1.54 17.38 -7.13
N ALA A 69 -2.64 17.79 -7.74
CA ALA A 69 -3.96 17.63 -7.15
C ALA A 69 -4.32 16.13 -7.08
N THR A 70 -4.99 15.70 -6.01
CA THR A 70 -5.26 14.27 -5.78
C THR A 70 -6.10 13.63 -6.89
N ASP A 71 -6.96 14.40 -7.54
CA ASP A 71 -7.78 14.00 -8.69
C ASP A 71 -7.05 14.02 -10.03
N GLU A 72 -5.82 14.56 -10.09
CA GLU A 72 -4.94 14.56 -11.27
C GLU A 72 -3.89 13.44 -11.23
N GLU A 73 -3.82 12.66 -10.15
CA GLU A 73 -2.94 11.50 -10.11
C GLU A 73 -3.38 10.49 -11.18
N TYR A 74 -2.42 9.88 -11.88
CA TYR A 74 -2.59 8.99 -13.02
C TYR A 74 -3.16 9.64 -14.30
N THR A 75 -3.34 10.97 -14.36
CA THR A 75 -3.65 11.65 -15.63
C THR A 75 -2.55 11.34 -16.64
N VAL A 76 -2.95 10.88 -17.84
CA VAL A 76 -2.01 10.63 -18.93
C VAL A 76 -1.67 11.97 -19.57
N ILE A 77 -0.40 12.35 -19.48
CA ILE A 77 0.09 13.59 -20.09
C ILE A 77 0.97 13.30 -21.30
N GLU A 78 1.06 14.27 -22.20
CA GLU A 78 2.06 14.39 -23.26
C GLU A 78 2.98 15.57 -22.97
N ALA A 79 4.30 15.36 -23.09
CA ALA A 79 5.30 16.41 -22.94
C ALA A 79 6.40 16.27 -23.99
N THR A 80 6.91 17.38 -24.50
CA THR A 80 8.02 17.42 -25.45
C THR A 80 9.19 18.19 -24.87
N GLY A 81 10.39 17.65 -24.97
CA GLY A 81 11.60 18.27 -24.45
C GLY A 81 12.87 17.52 -24.82
N THR A 82 13.96 17.82 -24.13
CA THR A 82 15.25 17.09 -24.26
C THR A 82 15.67 16.57 -22.90
N TYR A 83 16.06 15.31 -22.81
CA TYR A 83 16.53 14.73 -21.56
C TYR A 83 17.87 15.34 -21.11
N ALA A 84 17.95 15.73 -19.85
CA ALA A 84 19.19 16.12 -19.17
C ALA A 84 19.93 14.86 -18.70
N VAL A 85 20.57 14.16 -19.63
CA VAL A 85 21.17 12.82 -19.38
C VAL A 85 22.24 12.84 -18.29
N ASP A 86 23.04 13.91 -18.22
CA ASP A 86 24.07 14.09 -17.19
C ASP A 86 23.48 14.23 -15.77
N ASP A 87 22.18 14.54 -15.69
CA ASP A 87 21.41 14.72 -14.44
C ASP A 87 20.57 13.49 -14.09
N THR A 88 20.95 12.30 -14.61
CA THR A 88 20.28 11.04 -14.29
C THR A 88 20.41 10.69 -12.81
N LEU A 89 19.27 10.39 -12.18
CA LEU A 89 19.16 9.99 -10.78
C LEU A 89 18.61 8.56 -10.67
N LEU A 90 18.92 7.90 -9.56
CA LEU A 90 18.46 6.54 -9.27
C LEU A 90 17.58 6.52 -8.03
N VAL A 91 16.41 5.88 -8.14
CA VAL A 91 15.59 5.53 -6.97
C VAL A 91 15.92 4.10 -6.54
N ARG A 92 16.53 3.96 -5.37
CA ARG A 92 17.05 2.67 -4.89
C ARG A 92 16.02 1.88 -4.10
N TYR A 93 16.37 0.62 -3.83
CA TYR A 93 15.59 -0.33 -3.04
C TYR A 93 14.24 -0.65 -3.67
N ARG A 94 14.19 -0.69 -5.00
CA ARG A 94 13.03 -1.17 -5.73
C ARG A 94 13.12 -2.69 -5.86
N THR A 95 11.98 -3.33 -5.96
CA THR A 95 11.88 -4.77 -6.17
C THR A 95 10.80 -5.01 -7.19
N ARG A 96 11.14 -5.74 -8.25
CA ARG A 96 10.21 -6.17 -9.30
C ARG A 96 10.41 -7.66 -9.51
N ASP A 97 9.32 -8.42 -9.51
CA ASP A 97 9.36 -9.89 -9.68
C ASP A 97 10.36 -10.62 -8.78
N SER A 98 10.52 -10.15 -7.53
CA SER A 98 11.50 -10.64 -6.54
C SER A 98 12.98 -10.36 -6.86
N ALA A 99 13.28 -9.59 -7.89
CA ALA A 99 14.63 -9.10 -8.19
C ALA A 99 14.84 -7.69 -7.61
N PRO A 100 15.99 -7.42 -6.96
CA PRO A 100 16.36 -6.06 -6.57
C PRO A 100 16.68 -5.22 -7.80
N GLY A 101 16.33 -3.94 -7.73
CA GLY A 101 16.63 -2.99 -8.79
C GLY A 101 16.38 -1.56 -8.37
N MET A 102 16.30 -0.71 -9.38
CA MET A 102 16.24 0.74 -9.24
C MET A 102 15.29 1.31 -10.29
N GLN A 103 14.68 2.46 -10.00
CA GLN A 103 14.07 3.27 -11.05
C GLN A 103 15.10 4.28 -11.55
N VAL A 104 15.05 4.55 -12.85
CA VAL A 104 15.91 5.51 -13.53
C VAL A 104 15.10 6.78 -13.77
N VAL A 105 15.54 7.86 -13.15
CA VAL A 105 14.88 9.16 -13.23
C VAL A 105 15.75 10.09 -14.05
N VAL A 106 15.20 10.68 -15.10
CA VAL A 106 15.91 11.63 -15.97
C VAL A 106 15.03 12.86 -16.16
N PRO A 107 15.50 14.06 -15.78
CA PRO A 107 14.75 15.28 -16.06
C PRO A 107 14.60 15.50 -17.57
N LEU A 108 13.40 15.83 -18.01
CA LEU A 108 13.09 16.26 -19.38
C LEU A 108 12.94 17.78 -19.38
N ILE A 109 13.84 18.49 -20.05
CA ILE A 109 13.80 19.95 -20.15
C ILE A 109 12.83 20.34 -21.27
N THR A 110 11.73 20.99 -20.92
CA THR A 110 10.71 21.47 -21.87
C THR A 110 11.17 22.74 -22.57
N ALA A 111 10.45 23.17 -23.61
CA ALA A 111 10.86 24.28 -24.48
C ALA A 111 10.98 25.64 -23.77
N ASP A 112 10.29 25.82 -22.65
CA ASP A 112 10.32 26.99 -21.76
C ASP A 112 11.46 26.94 -20.73
N GLY A 113 12.16 25.80 -20.61
CA GLY A 113 13.27 25.60 -19.68
C GLY A 113 12.90 24.89 -18.39
N THR A 114 11.60 24.65 -18.14
CA THR A 114 11.12 23.92 -16.98
C THR A 114 11.48 22.44 -17.11
N ALA A 115 11.90 21.82 -16.00
CA ALA A 115 12.24 20.41 -15.96
C ALA A 115 11.06 19.57 -15.48
N LEU A 116 10.62 18.62 -16.30
CA LEU A 116 9.70 17.57 -15.89
C LEU A 116 10.50 16.39 -15.36
N VAL A 117 10.25 15.97 -14.13
CA VAL A 117 10.92 14.79 -13.55
C VAL A 117 10.27 13.53 -14.11
N VAL A 118 11.02 12.74 -14.89
CA VAL A 118 10.50 11.53 -15.56
C VAL A 118 11.14 10.29 -14.96
N ASP A 119 10.34 9.42 -14.35
CA ASP A 119 10.70 8.04 -14.07
C ASP A 119 10.58 7.24 -15.37
N ARG A 120 11.73 6.98 -16.02
CA ARG A 120 11.80 6.27 -17.29
C ARG A 120 11.58 4.76 -17.15
N GLY A 121 11.55 4.24 -15.93
CA GLY A 121 11.29 2.83 -15.67
C GLY A 121 12.37 2.14 -14.84
N TRP A 122 12.24 0.82 -14.75
CA TRP A 122 13.02 -0.02 -13.85
C TRP A 122 14.20 -0.69 -14.54
N ALA A 123 15.32 -0.76 -13.82
CA ALA A 123 16.51 -1.52 -14.18
C ALA A 123 16.92 -2.47 -13.04
N PRO A 124 17.41 -3.68 -13.34
CA PRO A 124 17.95 -4.58 -12.33
C PRO A 124 19.23 -4.02 -11.69
N GLU A 125 19.44 -4.33 -10.42
CA GLU A 125 20.69 -4.00 -9.73
C GLU A 125 21.74 -5.09 -10.00
N GLU A 126 22.83 -4.72 -10.67
CA GLU A 126 23.95 -5.61 -10.91
C GLU A 126 24.73 -5.91 -9.60
N GLN A 127 25.02 -7.18 -9.35
CA GLN A 127 25.65 -7.64 -8.09
C GLN A 127 27.18 -7.67 -8.12
N ASP A 128 27.79 -7.15 -9.19
CA ASP A 128 29.24 -7.22 -9.43
C ASP A 128 30.02 -6.02 -8.88
N GLY A 129 29.33 -5.02 -8.32
CA GLY A 129 29.93 -3.80 -7.76
C GLY A 129 30.29 -2.75 -8.81
N THR A 130 29.81 -2.91 -10.05
CA THR A 130 29.88 -1.89 -11.10
C THR A 130 29.04 -0.66 -10.71
N ASP A 131 29.44 0.52 -11.18
CA ASP A 131 28.65 1.74 -11.00
C ASP A 131 27.26 1.54 -11.63
N PRO A 132 26.16 1.60 -10.85
CA PRO A 132 24.83 1.31 -11.36
C PRO A 132 24.40 2.22 -12.53
N LEU A 133 24.95 3.44 -12.61
CA LEU A 133 24.66 4.34 -13.74
C LEU A 133 25.28 3.87 -15.06
N SER A 134 26.39 3.13 -15.00
CA SER A 134 27.10 2.67 -16.20
C SER A 134 26.38 1.54 -16.96
N THR A 135 25.36 0.94 -16.35
CA THR A 135 24.56 -0.15 -16.90
C THR A 135 23.14 0.28 -17.27
N VAL A 136 22.79 1.55 -17.05
CA VAL A 136 21.48 2.09 -17.37
C VAL A 136 21.43 2.47 -18.85
N PRO A 137 20.43 2.00 -19.62
CA PRO A 137 20.19 2.43 -20.99
C PRO A 137 20.02 3.95 -21.12
N GLU A 138 20.79 4.55 -22.02
CA GLU A 138 20.66 5.97 -22.34
C GLU A 138 19.28 6.29 -22.94
N PRO A 139 18.70 7.47 -22.66
CA PRO A 139 17.51 7.94 -23.34
C PRO A 139 17.80 8.25 -24.83
N PRO A 140 16.75 8.39 -25.66
CA PRO A 140 16.91 8.89 -27.02
C PRO A 140 17.61 10.26 -27.04
N ALA A 141 18.46 10.47 -28.04
CA ALA A 141 19.16 11.73 -28.22
C ALA A 141 18.28 12.78 -28.91
N GLY A 142 18.39 14.04 -28.46
CA GLY A 142 17.68 15.18 -29.04
C GLY A 142 16.29 15.38 -28.44
N GLU A 143 15.41 15.98 -29.23
CA GLU A 143 14.02 16.25 -28.82
C GLU A 143 13.21 14.95 -28.84
N VAL A 144 12.46 14.73 -27.77
CA VAL A 144 11.62 13.56 -27.55
C VAL A 144 10.24 14.02 -27.09
N THR A 145 9.21 13.33 -27.55
CA THR A 145 7.85 13.45 -27.03
C THR A 145 7.55 12.22 -26.19
N ILE A 146 7.11 12.43 -24.96
CA ILE A 146 6.79 11.37 -24.03
C ILE A 146 5.31 11.37 -23.69
N THR A 147 4.79 10.20 -23.38
CA THR A 147 3.52 10.05 -22.67
C THR A 147 3.76 9.35 -21.34
N GLY A 148 3.05 9.74 -20.29
CA GLY A 148 3.20 9.07 -19.00
C GLY A 148 2.10 9.39 -18.01
N TRP A 149 2.06 8.65 -16.90
CA TRP A 149 1.15 8.92 -15.80
C TRP A 149 1.72 9.96 -14.86
N VAL A 150 0.95 11.00 -14.57
CA VAL A 150 1.26 11.96 -13.51
C VAL A 150 1.23 11.28 -12.16
N ARG A 151 2.22 11.55 -11.32
CA ARG A 151 2.34 11.04 -9.95
C ARG A 151 2.68 12.17 -8.99
N ALA A 152 2.04 12.14 -7.83
CA ALA A 152 2.34 13.07 -6.75
C ALA A 152 3.70 12.74 -6.11
N ASP A 153 4.37 13.77 -5.59
CA ASP A 153 5.65 13.62 -4.91
C ASP A 153 5.56 12.73 -3.65
N GLY A 154 6.65 12.03 -3.38
CA GLY A 154 6.86 11.37 -2.11
C GLY A 154 7.08 12.37 -0.96
N GLU A 155 7.02 11.88 0.27
CA GLU A 155 7.18 12.70 1.46
C GLU A 155 8.28 12.19 2.40
N GLY A 156 8.86 13.12 3.18
CA GLY A 156 9.82 12.84 4.27
C GLY A 156 11.22 12.48 3.79
N ASP A 157 12.07 12.02 4.71
CA ASP A 157 13.52 11.76 4.49
C ASP A 157 13.85 10.75 3.37
N SER A 158 12.86 10.11 2.76
CA SER A 158 13.06 9.22 1.61
C SER A 158 13.29 9.97 0.30
N THR A 159 12.92 11.26 0.24
CA THR A 159 13.04 12.11 -0.95
C THR A 159 14.39 12.79 -1.08
N GLU A 160 15.21 12.77 -0.02
CA GLU A 160 16.53 13.40 -0.02
C GLU A 160 17.42 12.80 -1.13
N VAL A 161 17.88 13.67 -2.04
CA VAL A 161 18.79 13.30 -3.12
C VAL A 161 20.22 13.32 -2.58
N SER A 162 20.91 12.18 -2.71
CA SER A 162 22.29 12.02 -2.28
C SER A 162 23.16 11.41 -3.38
N ALA A 163 24.47 11.28 -3.14
CA ALA A 163 25.37 10.57 -4.06
C ALA A 163 24.97 9.10 -4.29
N GLY A 164 24.20 8.52 -3.37
CA GLY A 164 23.62 7.18 -3.52
C GLY A 164 22.28 7.16 -4.27
N GLY A 165 21.81 8.28 -4.81
CA GLY A 165 20.44 8.43 -5.30
C GLY A 165 19.46 8.77 -4.18
N MET A 166 18.18 8.46 -4.42
CA MET A 166 17.05 8.71 -3.51
C MET A 166 16.21 7.44 -3.30
N ARG A 167 15.20 7.50 -2.43
CA ARG A 167 14.31 6.34 -2.13
C ARG A 167 12.86 6.59 -2.52
N ALA A 168 12.49 7.86 -2.69
CA ALA A 168 11.23 8.32 -3.24
C ALA A 168 11.51 9.51 -4.15
N ILE A 169 10.72 9.68 -5.20
CA ILE A 169 10.82 10.83 -6.10
C ILE A 169 10.06 11.98 -5.44
N ALA A 170 10.68 13.15 -5.33
CA ALA A 170 10.00 14.41 -5.09
C ALA A 170 10.62 15.46 -6.00
N SER A 171 9.81 16.07 -6.87
CA SER A 171 10.33 16.94 -7.92
C SER A 171 11.05 18.16 -7.34
N GLU A 172 10.53 18.73 -6.25
CA GLU A 172 11.17 19.87 -5.58
C GLU A 172 12.57 19.52 -5.04
N GLU A 173 12.77 18.32 -4.49
CA GLU A 173 14.08 17.87 -3.98
C GLU A 173 15.05 17.55 -5.12
N VAL A 174 14.54 17.01 -6.23
CA VAL A 174 15.30 16.81 -7.48
C VAL A 174 15.74 18.17 -8.05
N GLY A 175 14.82 19.13 -8.17
CA GLY A 175 15.10 20.48 -8.66
C GLY A 175 16.14 21.20 -7.79
N LYS A 176 16.04 21.12 -6.47
CA LYS A 176 17.05 21.66 -5.54
C LYS A 176 18.42 21.03 -5.71
N ALA A 177 18.48 19.70 -5.90
CA ALA A 177 19.74 18.98 -6.01
C ALA A 177 20.47 19.28 -7.33
N LEU A 178 19.71 19.54 -8.40
CA LEU A 178 20.21 19.77 -9.75
C LEU A 178 20.25 21.26 -10.16
N ASP A 179 19.75 22.16 -9.31
CA ASP A 179 19.59 23.59 -9.61
C ASP A 179 18.68 23.85 -10.84
N LEU A 180 17.53 23.15 -10.88
CA LEU A 180 16.53 23.20 -11.94
C LEU A 180 15.19 23.76 -11.44
N GLU A 181 14.52 24.56 -12.28
CA GLU A 181 13.10 24.89 -12.13
C GLU A 181 12.27 23.69 -12.59
N VAL A 182 11.32 23.22 -11.78
CA VAL A 182 10.62 21.94 -11.99
C VAL A 182 9.09 22.10 -11.92
N TYR A 183 8.39 21.29 -12.71
CA TYR A 183 6.97 21.00 -12.46
C TYR A 183 6.81 20.32 -11.09
N GLY A 184 5.69 20.57 -10.41
CA GLY A 184 5.37 19.81 -9.19
C GLY A 184 4.88 18.39 -9.52
N GLY A 185 5.40 17.39 -8.80
CA GLY A 185 5.19 15.99 -9.15
C GLY A 185 6.13 15.45 -10.21
N PHE A 186 5.96 14.18 -10.55
CA PHE A 186 6.76 13.47 -11.55
C PHE A 186 5.88 12.65 -12.48
N VAL A 187 6.48 12.13 -13.55
CA VAL A 187 5.78 11.32 -14.55
C VAL A 187 6.40 9.94 -14.64
N GLU A 188 5.58 8.89 -14.54
CA GLU A 188 5.98 7.52 -14.86
C GLU A 188 5.80 7.29 -16.37
N LEU A 189 6.90 7.02 -17.06
CA LEU A 189 6.97 6.95 -18.51
C LEU A 189 6.18 5.75 -19.06
N LEU A 190 5.23 6.00 -19.96
CA LEU A 190 4.52 4.96 -20.72
C LEU A 190 5.13 4.76 -22.10
N SER A 191 5.50 5.85 -22.77
CA SER A 191 6.14 5.80 -24.09
C SER A 191 6.99 7.04 -24.35
N GLU A 192 8.00 6.88 -25.20
CA GLU A 192 8.86 7.97 -25.69
C GLU A 192 9.12 7.81 -27.19
N ASP A 193 9.02 8.91 -27.95
CA ASP A 193 9.28 8.99 -29.39
C ASP A 193 10.28 10.12 -29.69
N PRO A 194 11.46 9.82 -30.27
CA PRO A 194 11.91 8.51 -30.74
C PRO A 194 12.18 7.52 -29.59
N ALA A 195 11.99 6.23 -29.87
CA ALA A 195 12.31 5.18 -28.91
C ALA A 195 13.83 5.07 -28.66
N PRO A 196 14.26 4.67 -27.45
CA PRO A 196 15.67 4.44 -27.13
C PRO A 196 16.20 3.19 -27.84
N GLU A 197 17.53 3.06 -27.94
CA GLU A 197 18.15 1.85 -28.49
C GLU A 197 17.87 0.61 -27.63
N GLU A 198 17.87 0.79 -26.31
CA GLU A 198 17.51 -0.22 -25.31
C GLU A 198 16.50 0.38 -24.34
N SER A 199 15.43 -0.37 -24.07
CA SER A 199 14.32 0.09 -23.24
C SER A 199 14.43 -0.43 -21.82
N LEU A 200 14.13 0.45 -20.85
CA LEU A 200 13.89 0.05 -19.47
C LEU A 200 12.56 -0.69 -19.33
N GLU A 201 12.38 -1.40 -18.21
CA GLU A 201 11.09 -2.02 -17.94
C GLU A 201 10.06 -0.93 -17.56
N PRO A 202 8.95 -0.81 -18.30
CA PRO A 202 7.95 0.25 -18.07
C PRO A 202 7.27 0.09 -16.71
N PRO A 203 6.62 1.15 -16.17
CA PRO A 203 5.86 1.07 -14.94
C PRO A 203 4.82 -0.05 -15.00
N GLU A 204 4.56 -0.69 -13.85
CA GLU A 204 3.48 -1.67 -13.74
C GLU A 204 2.13 -0.96 -13.79
N ASP A 205 1.14 -1.61 -14.42
CA ASP A 205 -0.23 -1.08 -14.42
C ASP A 205 -0.73 -0.84 -12.99
N PRO A 206 -1.42 0.28 -12.73
CA PRO A 206 -1.91 0.58 -11.39
C PRO A 206 -2.87 -0.49 -10.90
N ASP A 207 -2.60 -1.05 -9.72
CA ASP A 207 -3.46 -2.08 -9.11
C ASP A 207 -4.79 -1.49 -8.62
N THR A 208 -5.85 -1.71 -9.41
CA THR A 208 -7.24 -1.38 -9.09
C THR A 208 -7.95 -2.50 -8.30
N GLY A 209 -7.22 -3.49 -7.79
CA GLY A 209 -7.74 -4.49 -6.89
C GLY A 209 -8.23 -3.91 -5.55
N GLN A 210 -9.35 -4.44 -5.05
CA GLN A 210 -9.93 -4.07 -3.75
C GLN A 210 -9.17 -4.69 -2.55
N GLY A 211 -8.23 -5.60 -2.81
CA GLY A 211 -7.52 -6.36 -1.79
C GLY A 211 -8.45 -7.22 -0.91
N PRO A 212 -7.92 -7.82 0.17
CA PRO A 212 -8.67 -8.70 1.05
C PRO A 212 -9.46 -7.97 2.16
N HIS A 213 -9.41 -6.63 2.21
CA HIS A 213 -9.94 -5.80 3.31
C HIS A 213 -11.41 -6.09 3.63
N PHE A 214 -12.25 -6.28 2.60
CA PHE A 214 -13.65 -6.66 2.77
C PHE A 214 -13.82 -7.95 3.59
N PHE A 215 -13.12 -9.01 3.22
CA PHE A 215 -13.22 -10.30 3.91
C PHE A 215 -12.63 -10.25 5.30
N TYR A 216 -11.56 -9.48 5.52
CA TYR A 216 -11.02 -9.26 6.85
C TYR A 216 -12.00 -8.49 7.76
N GLY A 217 -12.71 -7.50 7.23
CA GLY A 217 -13.77 -6.80 7.96
C GLY A 217 -14.85 -7.77 8.46
N LEU A 218 -15.37 -8.61 7.54
CA LEU A 218 -16.35 -9.65 7.89
C LEU A 218 -15.80 -10.68 8.90
N GLN A 219 -14.53 -11.05 8.76
CA GLN A 219 -13.88 -11.99 9.68
C GLN A 219 -13.84 -11.44 11.11
N TRP A 220 -13.53 -10.15 11.29
CA TRP A 220 -13.54 -9.53 12.62
C TRP A 220 -14.94 -9.53 13.24
N TRP A 221 -15.96 -9.16 12.48
CA TRP A 221 -17.34 -9.20 12.96
C TRP A 221 -17.80 -10.63 13.28
N PHE A 222 -17.38 -11.62 12.48
CA PHE A 222 -17.64 -13.03 12.76
C PHE A 222 -17.06 -13.49 14.11
N PHE A 223 -15.83 -13.08 14.46
CA PHE A 223 -15.26 -13.38 15.79
C PHE A 223 -16.08 -12.75 16.93
N GLY A 224 -16.59 -11.53 16.72
CA GLY A 224 -17.49 -10.87 17.68
C GLY A 224 -18.78 -11.69 17.90
N VAL A 225 -19.42 -12.13 16.81
CA VAL A 225 -20.62 -12.97 16.86
C VAL A 225 -20.34 -14.31 17.55
N LEU A 226 -19.22 -14.96 17.22
CA LEU A 226 -18.82 -16.22 17.88
C LEU A 226 -18.57 -16.04 19.37
N ALA A 227 -17.93 -14.94 19.79
CA ALA A 227 -17.68 -14.65 21.20
C ALA A 227 -19.00 -14.47 21.98
N LEU A 228 -19.94 -13.69 21.42
CA LEU A 228 -21.26 -13.46 22.01
C LEU A 228 -22.09 -14.75 22.05
N GLY A 229 -22.10 -15.52 20.95
CA GLY A 229 -22.78 -16.81 20.86
C GLY A 229 -22.20 -17.84 21.82
N GLY A 230 -20.87 -17.91 21.93
CA GLY A 230 -20.15 -18.75 22.88
C GLY A 230 -20.49 -18.41 24.34
N PHE A 231 -20.52 -17.12 24.68
CA PHE A 231 -20.96 -16.66 26.00
C PHE A 231 -22.39 -17.11 26.31
N GLY A 232 -23.32 -16.90 25.36
CA GLY A 232 -24.72 -17.33 25.50
C GLY A 232 -24.87 -18.84 25.65
N TYR A 233 -24.15 -19.63 24.86
CA TYR A 233 -24.12 -21.09 24.96
C TYR A 233 -23.60 -21.56 26.31
N LEU A 234 -22.49 -20.99 26.79
CA LEU A 234 -21.91 -21.33 28.09
C LEU A 234 -22.88 -21.01 29.24
N ALA A 235 -23.61 -19.90 29.14
CA ALA A 235 -24.59 -19.49 30.15
C ALA A 235 -25.80 -20.43 30.15
N TRP A 236 -26.28 -20.81 28.97
CA TRP A 236 -27.35 -21.81 28.82
C TRP A 236 -26.93 -23.18 29.33
N ASP A 237 -25.71 -23.63 29.00
CA ASP A 237 -25.15 -24.91 29.46
C ASP A 237 -25.11 -24.95 30.98
N GLU A 238 -24.51 -23.96 31.65
CA GLU A 238 -24.41 -23.92 33.11
C GLU A 238 -25.78 -23.86 33.79
N ARG A 239 -26.77 -23.20 33.20
CA ARG A 239 -28.16 -23.22 33.69
C ARG A 239 -28.78 -24.61 33.64
N LYS A 240 -28.62 -25.31 32.51
CA LYS A 240 -29.22 -26.63 32.25
C LYS A 240 -28.54 -27.74 33.04
N HIS A 241 -27.24 -27.61 33.25
CA HIS A 241 -26.37 -28.71 33.62
C HIS A 241 -25.57 -28.51 34.93
N GLY A 242 -25.59 -27.30 35.50
CA GLY A 242 -24.80 -26.95 36.67
C GLY A 242 -23.32 -26.64 36.36
N PRO A 243 -22.56 -26.19 37.37
CA PRO A 243 -21.15 -25.80 37.18
C PRO A 243 -20.29 -26.96 36.67
N ARG A 244 -19.52 -26.72 35.60
CA ARG A 244 -18.67 -27.77 34.99
C ARG A 244 -17.66 -28.42 35.95
N GLY A 245 -17.15 -27.68 36.93
CA GLY A 245 -16.21 -28.19 37.94
C GLY A 245 -16.78 -29.32 38.82
N LEU A 246 -18.11 -29.44 38.94
CA LEU A 246 -18.77 -30.50 39.71
C LEU A 246 -19.03 -31.77 38.89
N ARG A 247 -18.90 -31.70 37.55
CA ARG A 247 -19.14 -32.84 36.65
C ARG A 247 -17.93 -33.78 36.54
N ALA A 248 -16.72 -33.21 36.56
CA ALA A 248 -15.48 -33.98 36.43
C ALA A 248 -15.16 -34.83 37.67
N SER A 249 -15.73 -34.53 38.85
CA SER A 249 -15.46 -35.27 40.09
C SER A 249 -16.38 -36.49 40.31
N GLY A 250 -17.46 -36.62 39.53
CA GLY A 250 -18.44 -37.71 39.68
C GLY A 250 -18.03 -39.05 39.07
N SER A 251 -17.07 -39.07 38.14
CA SER A 251 -16.67 -40.30 37.40
C SER A 251 -15.53 -41.09 38.06
N SER A 252 -14.75 -40.49 38.96
CA SER A 252 -13.57 -41.16 39.55
C SER A 252 -13.89 -42.05 40.77
N ARG A 253 -15.10 -41.98 41.33
CA ARG A 253 -15.44 -42.67 42.60
C ARG A 253 -16.07 -44.06 42.45
N ARG A 254 -16.21 -44.60 41.22
CA ARG A 254 -16.97 -45.84 40.95
C ARG A 254 -16.14 -47.08 40.56
N ARG A 255 -14.82 -47.09 40.78
CA ARG A 255 -13.95 -48.28 40.57
C ARG A 255 -13.05 -48.57 41.77
N ARG A 256 -13.64 -48.87 42.94
CA ARG A 256 -13.01 -49.74 43.96
C ARG A 256 -14.11 -50.54 44.65
N GLY A 257 -14.20 -51.82 44.29
CA GLY A 257 -15.01 -52.87 44.92
C GLY A 257 -14.27 -54.21 44.75
N PRO A 258 -14.40 -55.15 45.70
CA PRO A 258 -13.26 -55.75 46.40
C PRO A 258 -12.72 -57.05 45.77
N SER A 259 -11.46 -57.37 46.09
CA SER A 259 -10.78 -58.63 45.77
C SER A 259 -11.49 -59.84 46.37
N PRO A 260 -11.66 -60.96 45.63
CA PRO A 260 -12.02 -62.23 46.23
C PRO A 260 -10.78 -62.94 46.77
N HIS A 261 -10.96 -63.56 47.95
CA HIS A 261 -10.08 -64.57 48.53
C HIS A 261 -10.11 -65.87 47.74
#